data_AF-A0A356BEB6-F1
#
_entry.id   AF-A0A356BEB6-F1
#
_cell.length_a   1.000
_cell.length_b   1.000
_cell.length_c   1.000
_cell.angle_alpha   90.00
_cell.angle_beta   90.00
_cell.angle_gamma   90.00
#
_symmetry.space_group_name_H-M   'P 1'
#
loop_
_entity.id
_entity.type
_entity.pdbx_description
1 polymer ?
#
loop_
_entity_poly.entity_id
_entity_poly.type
_entity_poly.pdbx_seq_one_letter_code
_entity_poly.pdbx_strand_id
1 'polypeptide(L)'
;DLWRKPQRLEAILLCCEADLRGRTGFEKAAYPQAEYLRQLASAALQVNAKTLLAQGLQGEQIKQGLERARLDAISTAKAHDKTDTAP
;
A
#
# COMPACT_ATOMS: atom_id res chain seq x y z
N ASP A 1 7.77 6.17 8.31
CA ASP A 1 7.36 5.44 7.09
C ASP A 1 5.97 4.87 7.31
N LEU A 2 5.42 4.21 6.28
CA LEU A 2 4.13 3.54 6.33
C LEU A 2 4.04 2.53 7.49
N TRP A 3 5.14 1.86 7.83
CA TRP A 3 5.19 0.80 8.85
C TRP A 3 4.99 1.34 10.27
N ARG A 4 5.51 2.54 10.55
CA ARG A 4 5.43 3.15 11.89
C ARG A 4 4.24 4.10 12.05
N LYS A 5 3.77 4.71 10.96
CA LYS A 5 2.70 5.72 10.96
C LYS A 5 1.83 5.56 9.72
N PRO A 6 1.02 4.48 9.63
CA PRO A 6 0.23 4.17 8.45
C PRO A 6 -0.76 5.28 8.07
N GLN A 7 -1.25 6.04 9.07
CA GLN A 7 -2.17 7.16 8.89
C GLN A 7 -1.59 8.28 8.00
N ARG A 8 -0.26 8.36 7.85
CA ARG A 8 0.39 9.36 6.97
C ARG A 8 0.09 9.12 5.49
N LEU A 9 -0.22 7.89 5.09
CA LEU A 9 -0.60 7.61 3.71
C LEU A 9 -1.88 8.37 3.34
N GLU A 10 -2.93 8.28 4.16
CA GLU A 10 -4.18 8.99 3.91
C GLU A 10 -4.00 10.50 3.80
N ALA A 11 -3.15 11.09 4.66
CA ALA A 11 -2.84 12.52 4.57
C ALA A 11 -2.21 12.89 3.23
N ILE A 12 -1.28 12.07 2.71
CA ILE A 12 -0.66 12.30 1.40
C ILE A 12 -1.67 12.13 0.27
N LEU A 13 -2.48 11.07 0.31
CA LEU A 13 -3.51 10.81 -0.69
C LEU A 13 -4.53 11.96 -0.76
N LEU A 14 -4.94 12.49 0.39
CA LEU A 14 -5.83 13.64 0.49
C LEU A 14 -5.19 14.89 -0.13
N CYS A 15 -3.90 15.16 0.13
CA CYS A 15 -3.21 16.27 -0.49
C CYS A 15 -3.16 16.14 -2.03
N CYS A 16 -2.91 14.95 -2.55
CA CYS A 16 -2.90 14.69 -3.99
C CYS A 16 -4.28 14.86 -4.62
N GLU A 17 -5.34 14.36 -3.97
CA GLU A 17 -6.71 14.53 -4.43
C GLU A 17 -7.13 16.01 -4.41
N ALA A 18 -6.72 16.75 -3.37
CA ALA A 18 -6.96 18.19 -3.28
C ALA A 18 -6.21 18.98 -4.37
N ASP A 19 -4.96 18.61 -4.70
CA ASP A 19 -4.20 19.24 -5.80
C ASP A 19 -4.88 19.03 -7.17
N LEU A 20 -5.36 17.80 -7.43
CA LEU A 20 -6.13 17.49 -8.63
C LEU A 20 -7.40 18.34 -8.72
N ARG A 21 -8.17 18.42 -7.63
CA ARG A 21 -9.47 19.11 -7.58
C ARG A 21 -9.38 20.62 -7.42
N GLY A 22 -8.20 21.15 -7.07
CA GLY A 22 -7.99 22.58 -6.89
C GLY A 22 -7.99 23.38 -8.20
N ARG A 23 -7.96 22.70 -9.35
CA ARG A 23 -8.00 23.32 -10.68
C ARG A 23 -9.44 23.50 -11.15
N THR A 24 -9.75 24.68 -11.70
CA THR A 24 -11.07 24.97 -12.29
C THR A 24 -11.46 23.91 -13.32
N GLY A 25 -12.65 23.34 -13.18
CA GLY A 25 -13.17 22.27 -14.03
C GLY A 25 -12.80 20.84 -13.60
N PHE A 26 -12.03 20.69 -12.51
CA PHE A 26 -11.64 19.38 -11.95
C PHE A 26 -12.21 19.12 -10.54
N GLU A 27 -13.15 19.92 -10.07
CA GLU A 27 -13.67 19.89 -8.70
C GLU A 27 -14.26 18.51 -8.30
N LYS A 28 -14.65 17.72 -9.29
CA LYS A 28 -15.20 16.35 -9.12
C LYS A 28 -14.34 15.27 -9.77
N ALA A 29 -13.11 15.60 -10.19
CA ALA A 29 -12.22 14.62 -10.80
C ALA A 29 -11.99 13.44 -9.84
N ALA A 30 -12.08 12.23 -10.37
CA ALA A 30 -11.79 11.02 -9.64
C ALA A 30 -10.27 10.86 -9.48
N TYR A 31 -9.83 10.39 -8.33
CA TYR A 31 -8.44 10.05 -8.06
C TYR A 31 -8.32 8.55 -7.71
N PRO A 32 -8.54 7.64 -8.68
CA PRO A 32 -8.54 6.19 -8.45
C PRO A 32 -7.20 5.67 -7.91
N GLN A 33 -6.11 6.42 -8.14
CA GLN A 33 -4.79 6.12 -7.62
C GLN A 33 -4.77 6.05 -6.09
N ALA A 34 -5.63 6.81 -5.40
CA ALA A 34 -5.74 6.72 -3.95
C ALA A 34 -6.19 5.33 -3.50
N GLU A 35 -7.23 4.79 -4.13
CA GLU A 35 -7.75 3.47 -3.76
C GLU A 35 -6.77 2.36 -4.08
N TYR A 36 -6.15 2.41 -5.26
CA TYR A 36 -5.06 1.51 -5.62
C TYR A 36 -3.95 1.50 -4.56
N LEU A 37 -3.47 2.68 -4.16
CA LEU A 37 -2.41 2.79 -3.15
C LEU A 37 -2.85 2.30 -1.76
N ARG A 38 -4.12 2.51 -1.37
CA ARG A 38 -4.69 1.97 -0.13
C ARG A 38 -4.69 0.45 -0.13
N GLN A 39 -5.09 -0.18 -1.23
CA GLN A 39 -5.11 -1.64 -1.34
C GLN A 39 -3.71 -2.24 -1.21
N LEU A 40 -2.71 -1.68 -1.91
CA LEU A 40 -1.33 -2.12 -1.81
C LEU A 40 -0.76 -1.93 -0.40
N ALA A 41 -1.05 -0.78 0.23
CA ALA A 41 -0.60 -0.50 1.58
C ALA A 41 -1.24 -1.44 2.60
N SER A 42 -2.53 -1.73 2.46
CA SER A 42 -3.25 -2.70 3.29
C SER A 42 -2.59 -4.08 3.20
N ALA A 43 -2.36 -4.59 1.98
CA ALA A 43 -1.69 -5.87 1.77
C ALA A 43 -0.30 -5.95 2.42
N ALA A 44 0.50 -4.88 2.30
CA ALA A 44 1.82 -4.82 2.91
C ALA A 44 1.77 -4.76 4.46
N LEU A 45 0.77 -4.08 5.02
CA LEU A 45 0.60 -3.94 6.48
C LEU A 45 0.13 -5.22 7.17
N GLN A 46 -0.50 -6.15 6.43
CA GLN A 46 -0.86 -7.47 6.96
C GLN A 46 0.35 -8.37 7.24
N VAL A 47 1.53 -8.03 6.72
CA VAL A 47 2.77 -8.82 6.93
C VAL A 47 3.30 -8.62 8.34
N ASN A 48 3.37 -9.72 9.10
CA ASN A 48 3.74 -9.73 10.51
C ASN A 48 5.06 -10.47 10.77
N ALA A 49 5.95 -9.86 11.55
CA ALA A 49 7.22 -10.47 11.98
C ALA A 49 7.02 -11.76 12.80
N LYS A 50 5.90 -11.90 13.52
CA LYS A 50 5.57 -13.11 14.29
C LYS A 50 5.46 -14.34 13.39
N THR A 51 4.91 -14.21 12.19
CA THR A 51 4.79 -15.31 11.23
C THR A 51 6.17 -15.77 10.77
N LEU A 52 7.10 -14.84 10.56
CA LEU A 52 8.47 -15.15 10.15
C LEU A 52 9.28 -15.79 11.30
N LEU A 53 9.09 -15.32 12.53
CA LEU A 53 9.66 -15.97 13.72
C LEU A 53 9.20 -17.42 13.85
N ALA A 54 7.91 -17.69 13.59
CA ALA A 54 7.36 -19.05 13.61
C ALA A 54 7.93 -19.94 12.48
N GLN A 55 8.39 -19.35 11.38
CA GLN A 55 9.10 -20.04 10.29
C GLN A 55 10.59 -20.27 10.61
N GLY A 56 11.06 -19.89 11.81
CA GLY A 56 12.43 -20.12 12.27
C GLY A 56 13.43 -19.05 11.85
N LEU A 57 12.99 -17.95 11.23
CA LEU A 57 13.86 -16.82 10.89
C LEU A 57 14.27 -16.07 12.16
N GLN A 58 15.52 -15.62 12.25
CA GLN A 58 16.05 -14.93 13.43
C GLN A 58 16.97 -13.76 13.06
N GLY A 59 17.08 -12.79 13.97
CA GLY A 59 17.96 -11.63 13.82
C GLY A 59 17.74 -10.87 12.51
N GLU A 60 18.80 -10.64 11.76
CA GLU A 60 18.77 -9.90 10.48
C GLU A 60 17.87 -10.58 9.42
N GLN A 61 17.68 -11.90 9.51
CA GLN A 61 16.84 -12.65 8.57
C GLN A 61 15.37 -12.26 8.68
N ILE A 62 14.91 -11.78 9.85
CA ILE A 62 13.54 -11.28 10.01
C ILE A 62 13.32 -10.03 9.17
N LYS A 63 14.30 -9.11 9.14
CA LYS A 63 14.17 -7.88 8.37
C LYS A 63 14.09 -8.17 6.87
N GLN A 64 14.99 -9.03 6.38
CA GLN A 64 14.98 -9.47 4.97
C GLN A 64 13.69 -10.23 4.63
N GLY A 65 13.24 -11.11 5.52
CA GLY A 65 11.97 -11.83 5.36
C GLY A 65 10.76 -10.89 5.33
N LEU A 66 10.73 -9.85 6.16
CA LEU A 66 9.67 -8.84 6.16
C LEU A 66 9.63 -8.07 4.85
N GLU A 67 10.78 -7.64 4.34
CA GLU A 67 10.87 -6.94 3.06
C GLU A 67 10.39 -7.82 1.91
N ARG A 68 10.82 -9.09 1.88
CA ARG A 68 10.40 -10.05 0.86
C ARG A 68 8.90 -10.33 0.92
N ALA A 69 8.38 -10.66 2.09
CA ALA A 69 6.96 -10.97 2.27
C ALA A 69 6.05 -9.78 1.92
N ARG A 70 6.48 -8.54 2.22
CA ARG A 70 5.75 -7.33 1.80
C ARG A 70 5.74 -7.15 0.30
N LEU A 71 6.88 -7.36 -0.38
CA LEU A 71 6.94 -7.29 -1.83
C LEU A 71 6.03 -8.33 -2.48
N ASP A 72 6.02 -9.56 -1.97
CA ASP A 72 5.16 -10.63 -2.48
C ASP A 72 3.67 -10.30 -2.27
N ALA A 73 3.29 -9.76 -1.11
CA ALA A 73 1.93 -9.32 -0.82
C ALA A 73 1.48 -8.17 -1.74
N ILE A 74 2.34 -7.17 -1.95
CA ILE A 74 2.08 -6.04 -2.88
C ILE A 74 1.95 -6.55 -4.32
N SER A 75 2.83 -7.47 -4.75
CA SER A 75 2.79 -8.06 -6.09
C SER A 75 1.46 -8.79 -6.34
N THR A 76 1.02 -9.56 -5.35
CA THR A 76 -0.28 -10.26 -5.39
C THR A 76 -1.43 -9.27 -5.46
N ALA A 77 -1.48 -8.27 -4.58
CA ALA A 77 -2.53 -7.25 -4.60
C ALA A 77 -2.58 -6.49 -5.95
N LYS A 78 -1.42 -6.15 -6.51
CA LYS A 78 -1.32 -5.51 -7.82
C LYS A 78 -1.84 -6.39 -8.97
N ALA A 79 -1.68 -7.71 -8.88
CA ALA A 79 -2.21 -8.62 -9.88
C ALA A 79 -3.74 -8.69 -9.84
N HIS A 80 -4.33 -8.58 -8.65
CA HIS A 80 -5.79 -8.55 -8.45
C HIS A 80 -6.42 -7.22 -8.90
N ASP A 81 -5.75 -6.09 -8.70
CA ASP A 81 -6.25 -4.79 -9.15
C ASP A 81 -6.27 -4.64 -10.69
N LYS A 82 -5.32 -5.29 -11.38
CA LYS A 82 -5.30 -5.35 -12.86
C LYS A 82 -6.51 -6.07 -13.46
N THR A 83 -7.17 -6.95 -12.71
CA THR A 83 -8.38 -7.65 -13.19
C THR A 83 -9.65 -6.81 -13.05
N ASP A 84 -9.65 -5.78 -12.20
CA ASP A 84 -10.82 -4.89 -11.98
C ASP A 84 -10.74 -3.57 -12.77
N THR A 85 -9.60 -3.26 -13.40
CA THR A 85 -9.39 -1.99 -14.15
C THR A 85 -9.41 -2.16 -15.69
N ALA A 86 -10.02 -3.23 -16.20
CA ALA A 86 -10.29 -3.39 -17.65
C ALA A 86 -11.66 -2.77 -18.00
N PRO A 87 -11.79 -2.12 -19.18
CA PRO A 87 -12.73 -1.03 -19.46
C PRO A 87 -14.21 -1.40 -19.42
#